data_AF-A0AAW9IH25-F1
#
_entry.id   AF-A0AAW9IH25-F1
#
_cell.length_a   1.000
_cell.length_b   1.000
_cell.length_c   1.000
_cell.angle_alpha   90.00
_cell.angle_beta   90.00
_cell.angle_gamma   90.00
#
_symmetry.space_group_name_H-M   'P 1'
#
loop_
_entity.id
_entity.type
_entity.pdbx_description
1 polymer ?
#
loop_
_entity_poly.entity_id
_entity_poly.type
_entity_poly.pdbx_seq_one_letter_code
_entity_poly.pdbx_strand_id
1 'polypeptide(L)'
;MPLFESYERRINQITPVLEKYGMTKIEDAKTVCDEKGIDVYDIVKSTQPIAFENAMWAYTLGAAIAIKKGCTKAAEAAEAIGEGLQAFCIPGSVADDRKVGLGHGNLGAMLLREETKCFAFLAGHESFAAAEGAIKIAEKANKVRQEPLRVILNGLGKDAAYIISRINGFTYVETKFDFYTGKLEIVREVPYSKGPRAKVKCYGANDVREGVAIMHHEGVDVSITGNSTNPTRFQHP
;
A
#
# COMPACT_ATOMS: atom_id res chain seq x y z
N MET A 1 2.15 -29.43 -15.87
CA MET A 1 1.40 -28.17 -16.04
C MET A 1 2.33 -27.01 -15.72
N PRO A 2 2.20 -25.85 -16.39
CA PRO A 2 2.94 -24.66 -16.01
C PRO A 2 2.56 -24.25 -14.58
N LEU A 3 3.55 -23.82 -13.78
CA LEU A 3 3.38 -23.47 -12.37
C LEU A 3 2.58 -22.17 -12.16
N PHE A 4 2.54 -21.31 -13.17
CA PHE A 4 1.84 -20.03 -13.18
C PHE A 4 1.49 -19.58 -14.59
N GLU A 5 0.60 -18.60 -14.72
CA GLU A 5 0.04 -18.17 -16.00
C GLU A 5 1.05 -17.37 -16.84
N SER A 6 1.03 -17.62 -18.17
CA SER A 6 1.98 -17.01 -19.12
C SER A 6 3.45 -17.33 -18.85
N TYR A 7 3.75 -18.54 -18.37
CA TYR A 7 5.10 -19.01 -18.01
C TYR A 7 6.17 -18.63 -19.04
N GLU A 8 5.98 -18.98 -20.31
CA GLU A 8 6.94 -18.70 -21.40
C GLU A 8 7.24 -17.21 -21.59
N ARG A 9 6.27 -16.33 -21.29
CA ARG A 9 6.43 -14.88 -21.42
C ARG A 9 7.18 -14.26 -20.25
N ARG A 10 7.27 -14.95 -19.10
CA ARG A 10 7.86 -14.42 -17.86
C ARG A 10 9.20 -15.07 -17.53
N ILE A 11 9.41 -16.33 -17.91
CA ILE A 11 10.58 -17.11 -17.46
C ILE A 11 11.91 -16.45 -17.81
N ASN A 12 12.02 -15.84 -19.00
CA ASN A 12 13.22 -15.11 -19.42
C ASN A 12 13.56 -13.89 -18.54
N GLN A 13 12.56 -13.31 -17.86
CA GLN A 13 12.75 -12.22 -16.90
C GLN A 13 13.01 -12.75 -15.48
N ILE A 14 12.45 -13.92 -15.13
CA ILE A 14 12.59 -14.55 -13.81
C ILE A 14 13.96 -15.24 -13.66
N THR A 15 14.42 -15.97 -14.67
CA THR A 15 15.67 -16.77 -14.61
C THR A 15 16.89 -15.94 -14.22
N PRO A 16 17.15 -14.76 -14.82
CA PRO A 16 18.30 -13.93 -14.40
C PRO A 16 18.23 -13.49 -12.94
N VAL A 17 17.02 -13.28 -12.40
CA VAL A 17 16.82 -12.91 -10.99
C VAL A 17 17.08 -14.11 -10.08
N LEU A 18 16.62 -15.31 -10.45
CA LEU A 18 16.93 -16.54 -9.72
C LEU A 18 18.45 -16.76 -9.65
N GLU A 19 19.13 -16.70 -10.80
CA GLU A 19 20.58 -16.91 -10.90
C GLU A 19 21.37 -15.91 -10.04
N LYS A 20 20.97 -14.63 -10.04
CA LYS A 20 21.56 -13.58 -9.20
C LYS A 20 21.59 -13.94 -7.71
N TYR A 21 20.62 -14.73 -7.24
CA TYR A 21 20.49 -15.12 -5.84
C TYR A 21 20.82 -16.62 -5.60
N GLY A 22 21.48 -17.26 -6.56
CA GLY A 22 21.93 -18.65 -6.45
C GLY A 22 20.78 -19.65 -6.45
N MET A 23 19.71 -19.35 -7.16
CA MET A 23 18.57 -20.25 -7.42
C MET A 23 18.57 -20.62 -8.90
N THR A 24 18.22 -21.86 -9.23
CA THR A 24 18.20 -22.36 -10.62
C THR A 24 16.80 -22.45 -11.21
N LYS A 25 15.81 -22.76 -10.38
CA LYS A 25 14.39 -22.86 -10.75
C LYS A 25 13.51 -22.18 -9.72
N ILE A 26 12.27 -21.84 -10.10
CA ILE A 26 11.38 -21.07 -9.23
C ILE A 26 11.01 -21.82 -7.94
N GLU A 27 11.00 -23.16 -8.00
CA GLU A 27 10.74 -24.02 -6.85
C GLU A 27 11.86 -23.92 -5.80
N ASP A 28 13.09 -23.55 -6.19
CA ASP A 28 14.18 -23.31 -5.23
C ASP A 28 13.84 -22.14 -4.31
N ALA A 29 13.10 -21.14 -4.80
CA ALA A 29 12.64 -20.03 -3.96
C ALA A 29 11.68 -20.52 -2.87
N LYS A 30 10.82 -21.50 -3.20
CA LYS A 30 9.95 -22.13 -2.19
C LYS A 30 10.79 -22.88 -1.15
N THR A 31 11.75 -23.68 -1.58
CA THR A 31 12.66 -24.40 -0.67
C THR A 31 13.37 -23.46 0.29
N VAL A 32 13.89 -22.33 -0.20
CA VAL A 32 14.55 -21.31 0.63
C VAL A 32 13.60 -20.74 1.70
N CYS A 33 12.33 -20.53 1.37
CA CYS A 33 11.32 -20.05 2.32
C CYS A 33 10.91 -21.15 3.32
N ASP A 34 10.71 -22.38 2.85
CA ASP A 34 10.32 -23.54 3.66
C ASP A 34 11.40 -23.90 4.69
N GLU A 35 12.69 -23.78 4.35
CA GLU A 35 13.82 -23.97 5.27
C GLU A 35 13.81 -22.97 6.44
N LYS A 36 13.16 -21.82 6.26
CA LYS A 36 12.92 -20.82 7.31
C LYS A 36 11.55 -20.97 7.98
N GLY A 37 10.76 -21.97 7.58
CA GLY A 37 9.40 -22.21 8.08
C GLY A 37 8.39 -21.16 7.64
N ILE A 38 8.60 -20.51 6.50
CA ILE A 38 7.73 -19.44 5.98
C ILE A 38 6.96 -19.97 4.77
N ASP A 39 5.69 -20.33 4.95
CA ASP A 39 4.82 -20.73 3.85
C ASP A 39 4.21 -19.51 3.13
N VAL A 40 5.02 -18.90 2.26
CA VAL A 40 4.63 -17.69 1.54
C VAL A 40 3.45 -17.94 0.60
N TYR A 41 3.40 -19.12 -0.01
CA TYR A 41 2.36 -19.47 -0.97
C TYR A 41 0.98 -19.46 -0.29
N ASP A 42 0.84 -20.15 0.84
CA ASP A 42 -0.43 -20.21 1.58
C ASP A 42 -0.77 -18.89 2.28
N ILE A 43 0.24 -18.10 2.71
CA ILE A 43 0.01 -16.74 3.23
C ILE A 43 -0.65 -15.86 2.16
N VAL A 44 -0.14 -15.88 0.93
CA VAL A 44 -0.69 -15.06 -0.17
C VAL A 44 -2.09 -15.54 -0.55
N LYS A 45 -2.26 -16.86 -0.69
CA LYS A 45 -3.54 -17.47 -1.07
C LYS A 45 -4.64 -17.25 -0.03
N SER A 46 -4.33 -17.35 1.27
CA SER A 46 -5.29 -17.06 2.34
C SER A 46 -5.61 -15.57 2.46
N THR A 47 -4.67 -14.69 2.09
CA THR A 47 -4.89 -13.24 2.08
C THR A 47 -5.81 -12.82 0.93
N GLN A 48 -5.63 -13.39 -0.25
CA GLN A 48 -6.45 -13.10 -1.43
C GLN A 48 -6.75 -14.40 -2.20
N PRO A 49 -7.85 -15.11 -1.87
CA PRO A 49 -8.16 -16.42 -2.47
C PRO A 49 -8.38 -16.42 -3.98
N ILE A 50 -8.71 -15.26 -4.56
CA ILE A 50 -8.91 -15.07 -6.00
C ILE A 50 -7.64 -14.62 -6.73
N ALA A 51 -6.49 -14.55 -6.06
CA ALA A 51 -5.23 -14.21 -6.68
C ALA A 51 -4.78 -15.31 -7.65
N PHE A 52 -4.20 -14.89 -8.78
CA PHE A 52 -3.58 -15.79 -9.75
C PHE A 52 -2.33 -16.46 -9.20
N GLU A 53 -1.95 -17.61 -9.74
CA GLU A 53 -0.73 -18.34 -9.35
C GLU A 53 0.53 -17.47 -9.46
N ASN A 54 0.56 -16.56 -10.44
CA ASN A 54 1.60 -15.54 -10.57
C ASN A 54 1.88 -14.79 -9.25
N ALA A 55 0.85 -14.43 -8.47
CA ALA A 55 1.06 -13.68 -7.24
C ALA A 55 1.76 -14.54 -6.19
N MET A 56 1.28 -15.76 -5.94
CA MET A 56 1.86 -16.67 -4.96
C MET A 56 3.35 -16.93 -5.25
N TRP A 57 3.70 -17.17 -6.51
CA TRP A 57 5.09 -17.39 -6.91
C TRP A 57 5.95 -16.11 -6.89
N ALA A 58 5.39 -14.96 -7.27
CA ALA A 58 6.13 -13.69 -7.21
C ALA A 58 6.50 -13.27 -5.78
N TYR A 59 5.56 -13.43 -4.84
CA TYR A 59 5.83 -13.20 -3.42
C TYR A 59 6.79 -14.25 -2.85
N THR A 60 6.68 -15.52 -3.25
CA THR A 60 7.62 -16.58 -2.84
C THR A 60 9.05 -16.26 -3.30
N LEU A 61 9.22 -15.85 -4.55
CA LEU A 61 10.50 -15.38 -5.06
C LEU A 61 11.01 -14.17 -4.27
N GLY A 62 10.16 -13.18 -4.06
CA GLY A 62 10.50 -11.98 -3.28
C GLY A 62 10.95 -12.27 -1.85
N ALA A 63 10.28 -13.19 -1.17
CA ALA A 63 10.65 -13.64 0.17
C ALA A 63 11.98 -14.42 0.17
N ALA A 64 12.20 -15.30 -0.81
CA ALA A 64 13.47 -16.00 -0.97
C ALA A 64 14.63 -15.02 -1.20
N ILE A 65 14.42 -13.97 -2.02
CA ILE A 65 15.38 -12.89 -2.22
C ILE A 65 15.70 -12.20 -0.89
N ALA A 66 14.69 -11.86 -0.08
CA ALA A 66 14.89 -11.23 1.23
C ALA A 66 15.73 -12.13 2.17
N ILE A 67 15.46 -13.44 2.18
CA ILE A 67 16.22 -14.42 2.97
C ILE A 67 17.67 -14.51 2.48
N LYS A 68 17.89 -14.60 1.16
CA LYS A 68 19.24 -14.68 0.57
C LYS A 68 20.06 -13.41 0.81
N LYS A 69 19.42 -12.24 0.87
CA LYS A 69 20.05 -10.98 1.25
C LYS A 69 20.35 -10.85 2.74
N GLY A 70 19.81 -11.74 3.58
CA GLY A 70 19.92 -11.63 5.03
C GLY A 70 19.16 -10.43 5.61
N CYS A 71 18.06 -10.02 4.97
CA CYS A 71 17.23 -8.91 5.45
C CYS A 71 16.73 -9.22 6.87
N THR A 72 17.05 -8.33 7.82
CA THR A 72 16.59 -8.43 9.22
C THR A 72 15.52 -7.41 9.55
N LYS A 73 15.42 -6.33 8.77
CA LYS A 73 14.40 -5.29 8.93
C LYS A 73 13.22 -5.52 7.99
N ALA A 74 12.01 -5.26 8.48
CA ALA A 74 10.79 -5.43 7.70
C ALA A 74 10.75 -4.57 6.42
N ALA A 75 11.26 -3.33 6.49
CA ALA A 75 11.32 -2.45 5.31
C ALA A 75 12.23 -2.99 4.21
N GLU A 76 13.42 -3.51 4.56
CA GLU A 76 14.36 -4.12 3.61
C GLU A 76 13.76 -5.38 2.97
N ALA A 77 13.04 -6.18 3.76
CA ALA A 77 12.32 -7.34 3.25
C ALA A 77 11.20 -6.94 2.26
N ALA A 78 10.48 -5.84 2.51
CA ALA A 78 9.46 -5.33 1.59
C ALA A 78 10.06 -4.88 0.24
N GLU A 79 11.23 -4.22 0.25
CA GLU A 79 11.94 -3.84 -0.99
C GLU A 79 12.38 -5.08 -1.78
N ALA A 80 12.91 -6.09 -1.09
CA ALA A 80 13.28 -7.37 -1.69
C ALA A 80 12.07 -8.12 -2.27
N ILE A 81 10.91 -8.07 -1.60
CA ILE A 81 9.66 -8.59 -2.16
C ILE A 81 9.29 -7.87 -3.46
N GLY A 82 9.51 -6.56 -3.52
CA GLY A 82 9.34 -5.77 -4.74
C GLY A 82 10.16 -6.27 -5.93
N GLU A 83 11.38 -6.77 -5.70
CA GLU A 83 12.20 -7.39 -6.76
C GLU A 83 11.56 -8.67 -7.31
N GLY A 84 11.00 -9.52 -6.44
CA GLY A 84 10.26 -10.71 -6.85
C GLY A 84 9.01 -10.36 -7.66
N LEU A 85 8.25 -9.36 -7.22
CA LEU A 85 7.10 -8.83 -7.96
C LEU A 85 7.50 -8.26 -9.33
N GLN A 86 8.65 -7.57 -9.39
CA GLN A 86 9.14 -6.99 -10.63
C GLN A 86 9.57 -8.07 -11.63
N ALA A 87 10.22 -9.13 -11.15
CA ALA A 87 10.63 -10.26 -11.99
C ALA A 87 9.43 -10.93 -12.68
N PHE A 88 8.26 -10.88 -12.04
CA PHE A 88 7.01 -11.39 -12.58
C PHE A 88 6.26 -10.40 -13.46
N CYS A 89 6.74 -9.17 -13.72
CA CYS A 89 6.13 -8.33 -14.74
C CYS A 89 6.33 -8.97 -16.14
N ILE A 90 5.44 -8.67 -17.10
CA ILE A 90 5.64 -9.17 -18.47
C ILE A 90 6.54 -8.18 -19.21
N PRO A 91 7.62 -8.62 -19.88
CA PRO A 91 8.46 -7.75 -20.68
C PRO A 91 7.65 -6.91 -21.68
N GLY A 92 7.90 -5.60 -21.70
CA GLY A 92 7.19 -4.66 -22.58
C GLY A 92 5.76 -4.31 -22.16
N SER A 93 5.26 -4.84 -21.04
CA SER A 93 4.02 -4.36 -20.44
C SER A 93 4.24 -3.02 -19.73
N VAL A 94 3.16 -2.24 -19.55
CA VAL A 94 3.19 -1.02 -18.74
C VAL A 94 3.72 -1.28 -17.34
N ALA A 95 3.43 -2.45 -16.75
CA ALA A 95 3.91 -2.82 -15.43
C ALA A 95 5.44 -3.00 -15.38
N ASP A 96 6.03 -3.58 -16.42
CA ASP A 96 7.48 -3.73 -16.53
C ASP A 96 8.17 -2.39 -16.79
N ASP A 97 7.63 -1.57 -17.69
CA ASP A 97 8.16 -0.24 -18.02
C ASP A 97 8.13 0.70 -16.80
N ARG A 98 6.98 0.78 -16.12
CA ARG A 98 6.80 1.62 -14.93
C ARG A 98 7.41 1.05 -13.65
N LYS A 99 8.09 -0.10 -13.73
CA LYS A 99 8.70 -0.79 -12.58
C LYS A 99 7.74 -0.99 -11.41
N VAL A 100 6.53 -1.45 -11.74
CA VAL A 100 5.41 -1.55 -10.78
C VAL A 100 5.73 -2.46 -9.61
N GLY A 101 6.43 -3.58 -9.82
CA GLY A 101 6.82 -4.49 -8.74
C GLY A 101 7.74 -3.83 -7.73
N LEU A 102 8.78 -3.13 -8.20
CA LEU A 102 9.69 -2.36 -7.34
C LEU A 102 8.93 -1.24 -6.61
N GLY A 103 8.02 -0.54 -7.32
CA GLY A 103 7.16 0.48 -6.73
C GLY A 103 6.31 -0.03 -5.57
N HIS A 104 5.73 -1.23 -5.69
CA HIS A 104 4.97 -1.86 -4.59
C HIS A 104 5.87 -2.22 -3.40
N GLY A 105 7.06 -2.76 -3.64
CA GLY A 105 8.02 -3.05 -2.57
C GLY A 105 8.45 -1.78 -1.82
N ASN A 106 8.77 -0.72 -2.55
CA ASN A 106 9.16 0.57 -1.98
C ASN A 106 8.01 1.21 -1.18
N LEU A 107 6.78 1.15 -1.69
CA LEU A 107 5.59 1.63 -0.98
C LEU A 107 5.40 0.88 0.34
N GLY A 108 5.52 -0.45 0.32
CA GLY A 108 5.47 -1.27 1.53
C GLY A 108 6.58 -0.90 2.52
N ALA A 109 7.80 -0.65 2.01
CA ALA A 109 8.93 -0.25 2.83
C ALA A 109 8.75 1.13 3.48
N MET A 110 8.20 2.11 2.77
CA MET A 110 7.86 3.42 3.33
C MET A 110 6.89 3.28 4.52
N LEU A 111 5.82 2.49 4.39
CA LEU A 111 4.89 2.24 5.50
C LEU A 111 5.55 1.61 6.72
N LEU A 112 6.64 0.85 6.55
CA LEU A 112 7.36 0.15 7.61
C LEU A 112 8.52 0.97 8.21
N ARG A 113 8.88 2.10 7.58
CA ARG A 113 10.00 2.98 7.98
C ARG A 113 9.56 4.01 9.01
N GLU A 114 10.35 4.21 10.06
CA GLU A 114 10.03 5.15 11.13
C GLU A 114 9.97 6.61 10.66
N GLU A 115 10.65 6.93 9.56
CA GLU A 115 10.63 8.26 8.95
C GLU A 115 9.25 8.64 8.42
N THR A 116 8.46 7.66 7.99
CA THR A 116 7.06 7.87 7.59
C THR A 116 6.21 8.00 8.84
N LYS A 117 5.59 9.17 9.03
CA LYS A 117 4.75 9.50 10.19
C LYS A 117 3.27 9.55 9.85
N CYS A 118 2.93 9.96 8.63
CA CYS A 118 1.54 10.11 8.20
C CYS A 118 1.25 9.34 6.90
N PHE A 119 0.26 8.46 6.97
CA PHE A 119 -0.29 7.73 5.84
C PHE A 119 -1.67 8.29 5.48
N ALA A 120 -1.85 8.67 4.21
CA ALA A 120 -3.15 9.05 3.67
C ALA A 120 -3.74 7.96 2.78
N PHE A 121 -4.99 7.60 3.04
CA PHE A 121 -5.78 6.86 2.08
C PHE A 121 -6.71 7.81 1.32
N LEU A 122 -6.49 7.90 0.02
CA LEU A 122 -7.26 8.73 -0.89
C LEU A 122 -8.43 7.92 -1.42
N ALA A 123 -9.58 8.07 -0.77
CA ALA A 123 -10.80 7.33 -1.06
C ALA A 123 -11.62 8.03 -2.16
N GLY A 124 -12.20 7.23 -3.06
CA GLY A 124 -13.20 7.70 -4.03
C GLY A 124 -14.63 7.72 -3.45
N HIS A 125 -15.62 8.01 -4.30
CA HIS A 125 -17.00 8.32 -3.92
C HIS A 125 -17.77 7.22 -3.13
N GLU A 126 -17.29 5.98 -3.02
CA GLU A 126 -18.09 4.85 -2.50
C GLU A 126 -17.39 3.99 -1.42
N SER A 127 -16.40 4.53 -0.72
CA SER A 127 -15.32 3.67 -0.21
C SER A 127 -15.33 3.41 1.30
N PHE A 128 -16.44 2.91 1.86
CA PHE A 128 -16.46 2.36 3.22
C PHE A 128 -15.43 1.22 3.38
N ALA A 129 -15.35 0.33 2.39
CA ALA A 129 -14.38 -0.76 2.35
C ALA A 129 -12.93 -0.26 2.32
N ALA A 130 -12.68 0.91 1.74
CA ALA A 130 -11.34 1.44 1.59
C ALA A 130 -10.83 2.09 2.89
N ALA A 131 -11.73 2.67 3.69
CA ALA A 131 -11.41 3.12 5.04
C ALA A 131 -10.96 1.96 5.95
N GLU A 132 -11.69 0.84 5.92
CA GLU A 132 -11.32 -0.37 6.67
C GLU A 132 -10.01 -1.00 6.15
N GLY A 133 -9.78 -0.96 4.84
CA GLY A 133 -8.51 -1.39 4.24
C GLY A 133 -7.32 -0.56 4.71
N ALA A 134 -7.44 0.77 4.71
CA ALA A 134 -6.40 1.68 5.17
C ALA A 134 -6.00 1.44 6.63
N ILE A 135 -6.99 1.21 7.49
CA ILE A 135 -6.77 0.92 8.91
C ILE A 135 -6.02 -0.38 9.07
N LYS A 136 -6.44 -1.45 8.39
CA LYS A 136 -5.76 -2.75 8.48
C LYS A 136 -4.32 -2.66 8.02
N ILE A 137 -4.03 -1.89 6.96
CA ILE A 137 -2.65 -1.65 6.49
C ILE A 137 -1.83 -0.97 7.60
N ALA A 138 -2.34 0.13 8.16
CA ALA A 138 -1.64 0.85 9.22
C ALA A 138 -1.46 0.00 10.49
N GLU A 139 -2.48 -0.75 10.92
CA GLU A 139 -2.41 -1.66 12.06
C GLU A 139 -1.36 -2.75 11.87
N LYS A 140 -1.24 -3.32 10.67
CA LYS A 140 -0.23 -4.32 10.36
C LYS A 140 1.17 -3.71 10.36
N ALA A 141 1.35 -2.53 9.76
CA ALA A 141 2.62 -1.81 9.79
C ALA A 141 3.03 -1.47 11.23
N ASN A 142 2.09 -1.00 12.05
CA ASN A 142 2.33 -0.60 13.44
C ASN A 142 2.74 -1.75 14.36
N LYS A 143 2.63 -3.01 13.95
CA LYS A 143 3.12 -4.16 14.73
C LYS A 143 4.64 -4.20 14.86
N VAL A 144 5.34 -3.64 13.89
CA VAL A 144 6.81 -3.67 13.83
C VAL A 144 7.44 -2.29 13.97
N ARG A 145 6.61 -1.26 14.22
CA ARG A 145 7.02 0.12 14.40
C ARG A 145 7.07 0.49 15.87
N GLN A 146 7.94 1.44 16.20
CA GLN A 146 8.01 2.08 17.51
C GLN A 146 6.92 3.14 17.64
N GLU A 147 6.77 3.98 16.61
CA GLU A 147 5.72 5.00 16.56
C GLU A 147 4.61 4.60 15.58
N PRO A 148 3.35 4.50 16.04
CA PRO A 148 2.22 4.21 15.17
C PRO A 148 2.03 5.27 14.09
N LEU A 149 1.79 4.84 12.85
CA LEU A 149 1.39 5.71 11.75
C LEU A 149 0.13 6.50 12.12
N ARG A 150 0.17 7.81 11.89
CA ARG A 150 -1.04 8.63 11.83
C ARG A 150 -1.74 8.33 10.51
N VAL A 151 -3.04 8.05 10.57
CA VAL A 151 -3.83 7.71 9.39
C VAL A 151 -4.83 8.81 9.13
N ILE A 152 -4.87 9.28 7.88
CA ILE A 152 -5.92 10.17 7.42
C ILE A 152 -6.68 9.57 6.24
N LEU A 153 -7.97 9.87 6.16
CA LEU A 153 -8.80 9.65 4.98
C LEU A 153 -9.03 11.00 4.31
N ASN A 154 -8.89 11.03 2.98
CA ASN A 154 -9.08 12.24 2.18
C ASN A 154 -9.62 11.84 0.79
N GLY A 155 -10.08 12.82 0.01
CA GLY A 155 -10.64 12.62 -1.34
C GLY A 155 -12.13 12.28 -1.39
N LEU A 156 -12.79 12.20 -0.23
CA LEU A 156 -14.24 12.04 -0.09
C LEU A 156 -14.93 13.40 -0.24
N GLY A 157 -16.17 13.45 -0.73
CA GLY A 157 -17.00 14.64 -0.58
C GLY A 157 -17.29 14.92 0.90
N LYS A 158 -17.58 16.19 1.27
CA LYS A 158 -17.78 16.59 2.68
C LYS A 158 -18.87 15.81 3.41
N ASP A 159 -19.99 15.53 2.74
CA ASP A 159 -21.09 14.74 3.29
C ASP A 159 -20.68 13.27 3.49
N ALA A 160 -19.98 12.68 2.52
CA ALA A 160 -19.49 11.32 2.60
C ALA A 160 -18.48 11.16 3.75
N ALA A 161 -17.54 12.10 3.89
CA ALA A 161 -16.58 12.12 4.99
C ALA A 161 -17.28 12.22 6.35
N TYR A 162 -18.30 13.07 6.49
CA TYR A 162 -19.10 13.17 7.72
C TYR A 162 -19.79 11.85 8.07
N ILE A 163 -20.48 11.23 7.11
CA ILE A 163 -21.20 9.96 7.31
C ILE A 163 -20.22 8.83 7.67
N ILE A 164 -19.14 8.67 6.91
CA ILE A 164 -18.12 7.64 7.13
C ILE A 164 -17.48 7.82 8.51
N SER A 165 -17.19 9.06 8.91
CA SER A 165 -16.61 9.34 10.23
C SER A 165 -17.55 8.91 11.35
N ARG A 166 -18.84 9.23 11.24
CA ARG A 166 -19.84 8.87 12.23
C ARG A 166 -20.01 7.35 12.34
N ILE A 167 -20.13 6.64 11.22
CA ILE A 167 -20.37 5.19 11.21
C ILE A 167 -19.16 4.43 11.77
N ASN A 168 -17.94 4.83 11.41
CA ASN A 168 -16.74 4.14 11.85
C ASN A 168 -16.19 4.63 13.20
N GLY A 169 -16.66 5.78 13.69
CA GLY A 169 -16.15 6.40 14.90
C GLY A 169 -14.82 7.13 14.71
N PHE A 170 -14.55 7.65 13.51
CA PHE A 170 -13.38 8.48 13.24
C PHE A 170 -13.57 9.91 13.72
N THR A 171 -12.51 10.70 13.66
CA THR A 171 -12.59 12.15 13.83
C THR A 171 -12.88 12.81 12.50
N TYR A 172 -14.05 13.43 12.37
CA TYR A 172 -14.38 14.23 11.20
C TYR A 172 -13.68 15.58 11.28
N VAL A 173 -12.98 15.95 10.22
CA VAL A 173 -12.33 17.26 10.10
C VAL A 173 -12.92 17.99 8.89
N GLU A 174 -13.68 19.04 9.17
CA GLU A 174 -14.28 19.89 8.18
C GLU A 174 -13.33 21.04 7.85
N THR A 175 -13.11 21.26 6.57
CA THR A 175 -12.24 22.32 6.07
C THR A 175 -13.00 23.36 5.28
N LYS A 176 -12.44 24.56 5.21
CA LYS A 176 -12.80 25.60 4.25
C LYS A 176 -11.56 25.97 3.46
N PHE A 177 -11.67 25.93 2.13
CA PHE A 177 -10.56 26.23 1.23
C PHE A 177 -10.84 27.53 0.47
N ASP A 178 -9.93 28.49 0.59
CA ASP A 178 -9.95 29.71 -0.21
C ASP A 178 -9.29 29.42 -1.56
N PHE A 179 -10.10 29.39 -2.63
CA PHE A 179 -9.63 29.09 -3.99
C PHE A 179 -8.76 30.20 -4.59
N TYR A 180 -8.88 31.45 -4.11
CA TYR A 180 -8.08 32.58 -4.57
C TYR A 180 -6.70 32.56 -3.94
N THR A 181 -6.61 32.35 -2.62
CA THR A 181 -5.31 32.38 -1.90
C THR A 181 -4.67 31.01 -1.75
N GLY A 182 -5.41 29.91 -1.98
CA GLY A 182 -4.96 28.54 -1.73
C GLY A 182 -4.83 28.17 -0.26
N LYS A 183 -5.49 28.92 0.64
CA LYS A 183 -5.39 28.70 2.10
C LYS A 183 -6.45 27.71 2.56
N LEU A 184 -6.02 26.72 3.35
CA LEU A 184 -6.89 25.76 4.03
C LEU A 184 -7.09 26.18 5.48
N GLU A 185 -8.35 26.21 5.92
CA GLU A 185 -8.75 26.45 7.30
C GLU A 185 -9.53 25.23 7.82
N ILE A 186 -9.25 24.78 9.04
CA ILE A 186 -10.08 23.79 9.74
C ILE A 186 -11.21 24.54 10.44
N VAL A 187 -12.45 24.31 10.02
CA VAL A 187 -13.63 24.96 10.60
C VAL A 187 -14.22 24.15 11.75
N ARG A 188 -14.01 22.83 11.76
CA ARG A 188 -14.58 21.94 12.76
C ARG A 188 -13.83 20.61 12.83
N GLU A 189 -13.58 20.14 14.05
CA GLU A 189 -13.01 18.82 14.32
C GLU A 189 -13.88 18.10 15.36
N VAL A 190 -14.45 16.93 15.01
CA VAL A 190 -15.38 16.18 15.88
C VAL A 190 -15.01 14.71 15.95
N PRO A 191 -14.57 14.20 17.12
CA PRO A 191 -14.38 12.77 17.34
C PRO A 191 -15.72 12.06 17.56
N TYR A 192 -16.00 11.02 16.78
CA TYR A 192 -17.21 10.20 16.94
C TYR A 192 -17.02 8.94 17.80
N SER A 193 -15.79 8.68 18.28
CA SER A 193 -15.53 7.64 19.28
C SER A 193 -14.47 8.11 20.30
N LYS A 194 -14.22 7.29 21.32
CA LYS A 194 -13.16 7.51 22.32
C LYS A 194 -11.98 6.54 22.16
N GLY A 195 -12.05 5.64 21.19
CA GLY A 195 -11.10 4.55 20.99
C GLY A 195 -10.01 4.88 19.96
N PRO A 196 -9.18 3.89 19.58
CA PRO A 196 -8.14 4.05 18.55
C PRO A 196 -8.65 4.61 17.23
N ARG A 197 -9.91 4.31 16.87
CA ARG A 197 -10.56 4.82 15.66
C ARG A 197 -10.69 6.36 15.66
N ALA A 198 -10.84 7.00 16.81
CA ALA A 198 -10.86 8.47 16.88
C ALA A 198 -9.51 9.12 16.50
N LYS A 199 -8.40 8.35 16.47
CA LYS A 199 -7.10 8.84 16.00
C LYS A 199 -7.02 8.95 14.48
N VAL A 200 -7.95 8.32 13.76
CA VAL A 200 -8.05 8.45 12.31
C VAL A 200 -8.82 9.74 12.01
N LYS A 201 -8.18 10.65 11.28
CA LYS A 201 -8.82 11.88 10.82
C LYS A 201 -9.41 11.66 9.44
N CYS A 202 -10.68 12.02 9.26
CA CYS A 202 -11.38 11.86 8.00
C CYS A 202 -11.80 13.23 7.48
N TYR A 203 -11.20 13.60 6.36
CA TYR A 203 -11.42 14.86 5.67
C TYR A 203 -12.35 14.66 4.49
N GLY A 204 -13.19 15.66 4.26
CA GLY A 204 -13.92 15.81 3.01
C GLY A 204 -13.36 16.97 2.19
N ALA A 205 -13.08 16.72 0.91
CA ALA A 205 -12.63 17.71 -0.05
C ALA A 205 -13.60 17.73 -1.24
N ASN A 206 -14.11 18.91 -1.58
CA ASN A 206 -14.99 19.05 -2.75
C ASN A 206 -14.19 19.34 -4.03
N ASP A 207 -12.89 19.62 -3.90
CA ASP A 207 -11.98 19.91 -5.01
C ASP A 207 -10.58 19.32 -4.77
N VAL A 208 -9.86 19.07 -5.85
CA VAL A 208 -8.51 18.49 -5.82
C VAL A 208 -7.52 19.41 -5.10
N ARG A 209 -7.64 20.73 -5.25
CA ARG A 209 -6.75 21.69 -4.58
C ARG A 209 -6.94 21.66 -3.06
N GLU A 210 -8.18 21.52 -2.60
CA GLU A 210 -8.50 21.40 -1.17
C GLU A 210 -7.89 20.11 -0.59
N GLY A 211 -8.07 18.96 -1.26
CA GLY A 211 -7.50 17.72 -0.75
C GLY A 211 -5.97 17.66 -0.84
N VAL A 212 -5.31 18.29 -1.83
CA VAL A 212 -3.83 18.44 -1.81
C VAL A 212 -3.42 19.31 -0.62
N ALA A 213 -4.13 20.41 -0.37
CA ALA A 213 -3.83 21.28 0.77
C ALA A 213 -4.02 20.55 2.12
N ILE A 214 -4.99 19.63 2.22
CA ILE A 214 -5.16 18.74 3.38
C ILE A 214 -3.93 17.85 3.55
N MET A 215 -3.42 17.25 2.48
CA MET A 215 -2.22 16.40 2.56
C MET A 215 -0.99 17.17 3.03
N HIS A 216 -0.81 18.41 2.55
CA HIS A 216 0.25 19.29 3.05
C HIS A 216 0.05 19.64 4.53
N HIS A 217 -1.16 20.01 4.92
CA HIS A 217 -1.48 20.40 6.30
C HIS A 217 -1.19 19.28 7.29
N GLU A 218 -1.57 18.05 6.94
CA GLU A 218 -1.34 16.88 7.77
C GLU A 218 0.08 16.31 7.64
N GLY A 219 0.93 16.86 6.76
CA GLY A 219 2.29 16.37 6.54
C GLY A 219 2.31 14.91 6.10
N VAL A 220 1.51 14.58 5.09
CA VAL A 220 1.43 13.23 4.54
C VAL A 220 2.76 12.84 3.89
N ASP A 221 3.32 11.71 4.32
CA ASP A 221 4.58 11.16 3.80
C ASP A 221 4.36 10.09 2.72
N VAL A 222 3.23 9.39 2.81
CA VAL A 222 2.88 8.31 1.89
C VAL A 222 1.37 8.27 1.69
N SER A 223 0.94 7.99 0.46
CA SER A 223 -0.48 7.87 0.15
C SER A 223 -0.79 6.70 -0.77
N ILE A 224 -1.96 6.11 -0.58
CA ILE A 224 -2.52 5.11 -1.50
C ILE A 224 -3.83 5.63 -2.04
N THR A 225 -4.00 5.54 -3.35
CA THR A 225 -5.24 5.91 -4.04
C THR A 225 -6.11 4.68 -4.26
N GLY A 226 -7.35 4.72 -3.77
CA GLY A 226 -8.37 3.73 -4.11
C GLY A 226 -8.83 3.85 -5.56
N ASN A 227 -9.69 2.92 -5.99
CA ASN A 227 -10.36 3.03 -7.29
C ASN A 227 -11.28 4.27 -7.26
N SER A 228 -10.97 5.28 -8.07
CA SER A 228 -11.70 6.54 -8.13
C SER A 228 -11.94 6.91 -9.59
N THR A 229 -13.16 7.35 -9.87
CA THR A 229 -13.68 7.72 -11.20
C THR A 229 -13.32 9.15 -11.61
N ASN A 230 -12.68 9.95 -10.74
CA ASN A 230 -12.24 11.32 -11.07
C ASN A 230 -10.73 11.35 -11.41
N PRO A 231 -10.34 11.64 -12.67
CA PRO A 231 -8.97 11.47 -13.17
C PRO A 231 -7.95 12.50 -12.65
N THR A 232 -8.36 13.60 -12.04
CA THR A 232 -7.46 14.55 -11.37
C THR A 232 -7.11 14.02 -9.96
N ARG A 233 -6.34 12.93 -9.92
CA ARG A 233 -5.84 12.37 -8.66
C ARG A 233 -4.94 13.39 -7.96
N PHE A 234 -5.13 13.54 -6.65
CA PHE A 234 -4.14 14.12 -5.75
C PHE A 234 -2.81 13.39 -6.01
N GLN A 235 -1.89 14.01 -6.73
CA GLN A 235 -0.52 13.52 -6.75
C GLN A 235 0.07 13.86 -5.39
N HIS A 236 0.82 12.92 -4.82
CA HIS A 236 1.64 13.21 -3.65
C HIS A 236 2.53 14.40 -4.02
N PRO A 237 2.55 15.48 -3.22
CA PRO A 237 3.49 16.56 -3.42
C PRO A 237 4.95 16.08 -3.28
#